data_AF-A0A751XWF3-F1
#
_entry.id   AF-A0A751XWF3-F1
#
_cell.length_a   1.000
_cell.length_b   1.000
_cell.length_c   1.000
_cell.angle_alpha   90.00
_cell.angle_beta   90.00
_cell.angle_gamma   90.00
#
_symmetry.space_group_name_H-M   'P 1'
#
loop_
_entity.id
_entity.type
_entity.pdbx_description
1 polymer ?
#
loop_
_entity_poly.entity_id
_entity_poly.type
_entity_poly.pdbx_seq_one_letter_code
_entity_poly.pdbx_strand_id
1 'polypeptide(L)' 'VEANPAAGSSIVNKKNETLYERFDNNAVMLNDKKLSISAHKKRIAEYKSLLKS' A
#
# COMPACT_ATOMS: atom_id res chain seq x y z
N VAL A 1 -13.04 -7.83 0.41
CA VAL A 1 -14.12 -6.83 0.54
C VAL A 1 -15.49 -7.45 0.79
N GLU A 2 -15.64 -8.78 0.77
CA GLU A 2 -16.94 -9.46 0.90
C GLU A 2 -17.72 -9.09 2.17
N ALA A 3 -17.05 -9.04 3.33
CA ALA A 3 -17.67 -8.61 4.59
C ALA A 3 -17.97 -7.09 4.65
N ASN A 4 -17.31 -6.28 3.83
CA ASN A 4 -17.45 -4.82 3.79
C ASN A 4 -17.37 -4.34 2.33
N PRO A 5 -18.45 -4.46 1.54
CA PRO A 5 -18.39 -4.27 0.08
C PRO A 5 -17.84 -2.90 -0.34
N ALA A 6 -18.19 -1.84 0.39
CA ALA A 6 -17.71 -0.48 0.13
C ALA A 6 -16.20 -0.29 0.38
N ALA A 7 -15.53 -1.20 1.09
CA ALA A 7 -14.11 -1.07 1.43
C ALA A 7 -13.20 -1.12 0.18
N GLY A 8 -13.65 -1.77 -0.91
CA GLY A 8 -12.87 -1.87 -2.15
C GLY A 8 -12.64 -0.52 -2.84
N SER A 9 -13.67 0.33 -2.86
CA SER A 9 -13.66 1.66 -3.48
C SER A 9 -13.46 2.81 -2.48
N SER A 10 -13.27 2.50 -1.20
CA SER A 10 -13.00 3.51 -0.18
C SER A 10 -11.65 4.17 -0.40
N ILE A 11 -11.59 5.50 -0.36
CA ILE A 11 -10.34 6.26 -0.42
C ILE A 11 -9.56 6.05 0.88
N VAL A 12 -8.33 5.53 0.78
CA VAL A 12 -7.54 5.09 1.94
C VAL A 12 -6.35 5.98 2.28
N ASN A 13 -6.05 7.00 1.46
CA ASN A 13 -4.96 7.93 1.73
C ASN A 13 -5.11 9.27 0.97
N LYS A 14 -4.25 10.24 1.29
CA LYS A 14 -4.25 11.60 0.74
C LYS A 14 -3.88 11.71 -0.76
N LYS A 15 -3.51 10.61 -1.41
CA LYS A 15 -3.28 10.54 -2.87
C LYS A 15 -4.54 10.14 -3.64
N ASN A 16 -5.71 10.10 -2.98
CA ASN A 16 -6.98 9.69 -3.56
C ASN A 16 -6.96 8.29 -4.19
N GLU A 17 -6.23 7.36 -3.60
CA GLU A 17 -6.23 5.95 -4.01
C GLU A 17 -7.27 5.16 -3.20
N THR A 18 -7.97 4.25 -3.86
CA THR A 18 -8.80 3.21 -3.23
C THR A 18 -7.96 2.11 -2.57
N LEU A 19 -8.59 1.20 -1.82
CA LEU A 19 -7.87 0.08 -1.18
C LEU A 19 -7.17 -0.82 -2.20
N TYR A 20 -7.84 -1.17 -3.30
CA TYR A 20 -7.27 -2.03 -4.35
C TYR A 20 -6.15 -1.32 -5.12
N GLU A 21 -6.35 -0.05 -5.52
CA GLU A 21 -5.33 0.73 -6.20
C GLU A 21 -4.07 0.90 -5.34
N ARG A 22 -4.23 1.21 -4.05
CA ARG A 22 -3.09 1.33 -3.13
C ARG A 22 -2.34 0.01 -2.99
N PHE A 23 -3.05 -1.13 -2.97
CA PHE A 23 -2.41 -2.44 -2.89
C PHE A 23 -1.51 -2.68 -4.12
N ASP A 24 -2.04 -2.46 -5.32
CA ASP A 24 -1.31 -2.66 -6.57
C ASP A 24 -0.15 -1.67 -6.75
N ASN A 25 -0.32 -0.39 -6.39
CA ASN A 25 0.73 0.63 -6.41
C ASN A 25 1.89 0.33 -5.44
N ASN A 26 1.73 -0.66 -4.55
CA ASN A 26 2.77 -1.11 -3.63
C ASN A 26 3.13 -2.59 -3.80
N ALA A 27 2.74 -3.20 -4.92
CA ALA A 27 3.10 -4.55 -5.27
C ALA A 27 4.30 -4.62 -6.23
N VAL A 28 4.97 -5.75 -6.25
CA VAL A 28 6.05 -6.11 -7.18
C VAL A 28 5.84 -7.52 -7.70
N MET A 29 6.40 -7.82 -8.87
CA MET A 29 6.43 -9.17 -9.43
C MET A 29 7.75 -9.85 -9.07
N LEU A 30 7.68 -11.08 -8.55
CA LEU A 30 8.84 -11.92 -8.31
C LEU A 30 8.46 -13.38 -8.61
N ASN A 31 9.19 -14.02 -9.53
CA ASN A 31 8.92 -15.38 -10.00
C ASN A 31 7.43 -15.57 -10.37
N ASP A 32 6.90 -14.64 -11.18
CA ASP A 32 5.51 -14.59 -11.64
C ASP A 32 4.44 -14.49 -10.54
N LYS A 33 4.84 -14.17 -9.30
CA LYS A 33 3.93 -13.91 -8.19
C LYS A 33 3.89 -12.42 -7.85
N LYS A 34 2.69 -11.87 -7.71
CA LYS A 34 2.46 -10.50 -7.23
C LYS A 34 2.55 -10.47 -5.71
N LEU A 35 3.52 -9.74 -5.17
CA LEU A 35 3.76 -9.61 -3.73
C LEU A 35 3.67 -8.14 -3.32
N SER A 36 2.95 -7.84 -2.24
CA SER A 36 2.92 -6.48 -1.69
C SER A 36 4.15 -6.21 -0.82
N ILE A 37 4.85 -5.13 -1.11
CA ILE A 37 5.98 -4.64 -0.31
C ILE A 37 5.63 -3.35 0.46
N SER A 38 4.33 -3.07 0.64
CA SER A 38 3.83 -1.88 1.34
C SER A 38 4.45 -1.73 2.75
N ALA A 39 4.52 -2.81 3.52
CA ALA A 39 5.14 -2.80 4.85
C ALA A 39 6.66 -2.56 4.81
N HIS A 40 7.37 -3.11 3.82
CA HIS A 40 8.80 -2.86 3.62
C HIS A 40 9.06 -1.40 3.27
N LYS A 41 8.24 -0.81 2.38
CA LYS A 41 8.29 0.63 2.06
C LYS A 41 7.94 1.49 3.29
N LYS A 42 7.00 1.05 4.13
CA LYS A 42 6.66 1.73 5.39
C LYS A 42 7.86 1.76 6.34
N ARG A 43 8.62 0.66 6.49
CA ARG A 43 9.86 0.64 7.29
C ARG A 43 10.87 1.69 6.81
N ILE A 44 11.11 1.77 5.50
CA ILE A 44 12.01 2.77 4.91
C ILE A 44 11.51 4.19 5.21
N ALA A 45 10.19 4.43 5.13
CA ALA A 45 9.61 5.73 5.43
C ALA A 45 9.84 6.16 6.88
N GLU A 46 9.70 5.25 7.85
CA GLU A 46 9.99 5.54 9.26
C GLU A 46 11.48 5.81 9.48
N TYR A 47 12.39 5.06 8.85
CA TYR A 47 13.82 5.36 8.97
C TYR A 47 14.16 6.73 8.39
N LYS A 48 13.56 7.10 7.26
CA LYS A 48 13.75 8.42 6.65
C LYS A 48 13.16 9.55 7.50
N SER A 49 12.12 9.31 8.31
CA SER A 49 11.54 10.34 9.18
C SER A 49 12.49 10.70 10.32
N LEU A 50 13.13 9.70 10.92
CA LEU A 50 14.14 9.89 11.96
C LEU A 50 15.37 10.67 11.47
N LEU A 51 15.82 10.41 10.24
CA LEU A 51 16.98 11.08 9.65
C LEU A 51 16.72 12.51 9.16
N LYS A 52 15.45 12.89 9.01
CA LYS A 52 15.06 14.25 8.57
C LYS A 52 14.78 15.18 9.75
N SER A 53 14.85 14.67 10.97
CA SER A 53 14.69 15.44 12.21
C SER A 53 15.94 16.23 12.55
#